data_AF-A0A3D5URV9-F1
#
_entry.id   AF-A0A3D5URV9-F1
#
_cell.length_a   1.000
_cell.length_b   1.000
_cell.length_c   1.000
_cell.angle_alpha   90.00
_cell.angle_beta   90.00
_cell.angle_gamma   90.00
#
_symmetry.space_group_name_H-M   'P 1'
#
loop_
_entity.id
_entity.type
_entity.pdbx_description
1 polymer ?
#
loop_
_entity_poly.entity_id
_entity_poly.type
_entity_poly.pdbx_seq_one_letter_code
_entity_poly.pdbx_strand_id
1 'polypeptide(L)'
;MQIPLPLRSPRRTSRKRLKDMTWRRGGRAARMTGSGLGQRTDRHWFSLHAVLVALLISALPTASNATPCGEVQGLENFHKAIEDVEGGVRSRPLTILHLGDSHIALDSFTRGLRNRWTETFGNAGRGLMPGVPFRYYAPDGFKLEMRGNWDVASSLAADASGPFGIQGFRASSADKNAVMGVHSESAVSRVVIDVYGTPHSGALLLKLGNAASLKLSTRRDVPGLIQLSVPAANVHEVRLMPAGTGDVHVLGWNFLSSGSPGMRYDSFGVVAATANITRRWDRQTVHAQIGAMKPDLVILGFGTNEGFNNGLDLEAYRELASSFAGEIKEAAPDASIALLGPF
;
A
#
# COMPACT_ATOMS: atom_id res chain seq x y z
N MET A 1 16.27 -66.72 21.89
CA MET A 1 14.83 -66.41 21.79
C MET A 1 14.71 -64.97 21.29
N GLN A 2 14.97 -64.77 20.00
CA GLN A 2 14.01 -64.52 18.92
C GLN A 2 13.50 -63.07 18.84
N ILE A 3 14.25 -62.32 18.03
CA ILE A 3 13.87 -61.08 17.32
C ILE A 3 12.80 -61.41 16.28
N PRO A 4 11.92 -60.46 15.91
CA PRO A 4 11.58 -60.35 14.49
C PRO A 4 11.68 -58.92 13.95
N LEU A 5 12.37 -58.85 12.80
CA LEU A 5 12.49 -57.75 11.83
C LEU A 5 11.28 -57.76 10.84
N PRO A 6 11.17 -56.80 9.91
CA PRO A 6 9.90 -56.21 9.47
C PRO A 6 9.32 -56.84 8.21
N LEU A 7 8.02 -56.63 7.98
CA LEU A 7 7.36 -57.00 6.73
C LEU A 7 7.45 -55.89 5.67
N ARG A 8 7.97 -56.30 4.52
CA ARG A 8 8.11 -55.55 3.27
C ARG A 8 6.77 -55.25 2.61
N SER A 9 6.75 -54.11 1.91
CA SER A 9 5.85 -53.74 0.81
C SER A 9 5.70 -54.80 -0.29
N PRO A 10 4.62 -54.72 -1.08
CA PRO A 10 4.69 -54.96 -2.52
C PRO A 10 4.58 -53.65 -3.31
N ARG A 11 5.61 -53.38 -4.13
CA ARG A 11 5.54 -52.51 -5.31
C ARG A 11 4.60 -53.14 -6.35
N ARG A 12 3.81 -52.34 -7.08
CA ARG A 12 3.94 -52.22 -8.55
C ARG A 12 2.90 -51.27 -9.18
N THR A 13 3.44 -50.34 -9.97
CA THR A 13 3.00 -49.86 -11.32
C THR A 13 1.62 -49.19 -11.43
N SER A 14 1.48 -48.02 -12.06
CA SER A 14 1.99 -47.73 -13.40
C SER A 14 1.98 -46.22 -13.71
N ARG A 15 2.96 -45.82 -14.51
CA ARG A 15 3.02 -44.54 -15.25
C ARG A 15 1.87 -44.47 -16.26
N LYS A 16 1.13 -43.36 -16.28
CA LYS A 16 0.50 -42.79 -17.50
C LYS A 16 1.00 -41.35 -17.61
N ARG A 17 2.10 -41.10 -18.34
CA ARG A 17 2.13 -40.59 -19.73
C ARG A 17 1.00 -39.59 -20.03
N LEU A 18 1.40 -38.31 -20.03
CA LEU A 18 0.95 -37.28 -20.96
C LEU A 18 0.75 -37.88 -22.35
N LYS A 19 -0.45 -37.72 -22.91
CA LYS A 19 -0.69 -37.65 -24.34
C LYS A 19 -1.90 -36.75 -24.61
N ASP A 20 -1.65 -35.81 -25.51
CA ASP A 20 -2.57 -35.26 -26.50
C ASP A 20 -3.71 -34.37 -26.00
N MET A 21 -3.40 -33.08 -25.82
CA MET A 21 -4.38 -32.02 -26.07
C MET A 21 -3.88 -31.19 -27.26
N THR A 22 -4.36 -31.59 -28.43
CA THR A 22 -4.09 -30.98 -29.72
C THR A 22 -4.78 -29.62 -29.81
N TRP A 23 -3.97 -28.61 -30.08
CA TRP A 23 -4.41 -27.29 -30.51
C TRP A 23 -5.03 -27.40 -31.92
N ARG A 24 -6.32 -27.08 -32.06
CA ARG A 24 -6.90 -26.73 -33.36
C ARG A 24 -6.82 -25.21 -33.56
N ARG A 25 -5.95 -24.81 -34.49
CA ARG A 25 -5.93 -23.50 -35.16
C ARG A 25 -6.94 -23.49 -36.30
N GLY A 26 -7.59 -22.34 -36.50
CA GLY A 26 -8.32 -21.96 -37.72
C GLY A 26 -9.60 -21.18 -37.40
N GLY A 27 -9.82 -19.94 -37.83
CA GLY A 27 -9.02 -19.06 -38.67
C GLY A 27 -9.66 -17.68 -38.87
N ARG A 28 -8.87 -16.81 -39.49
CA ARG A 28 -9.17 -15.58 -40.25
C ARG A 28 -9.72 -14.36 -39.49
N ALA A 29 -8.77 -13.55 -39.00
CA ALA A 29 -8.90 -12.10 -39.00
C ALA A 29 -8.51 -11.57 -40.40
N ALA A 30 -9.39 -10.77 -41.02
CA ALA A 30 -9.08 -10.01 -42.22
C ALA A 30 -8.45 -8.67 -41.80
N ARG A 31 -7.19 -8.45 -42.19
CA ARG A 31 -6.59 -7.12 -42.32
C ARG A 31 -7.10 -6.50 -43.62
N MET A 32 -7.62 -5.28 -43.57
CA MET A 32 -7.65 -4.41 -44.73
C MET A 32 -6.55 -3.36 -44.57
N THR A 33 -5.57 -3.45 -45.46
CA THR A 33 -4.64 -2.39 -45.85
C THR A 33 -5.32 -1.54 -46.92
N GLY A 34 -5.17 -0.22 -46.87
CA GLY A 34 -5.67 0.66 -47.93
C GLY A 34 -5.26 2.11 -47.73
N SER A 35 -4.01 2.41 -48.07
CA SER A 35 -3.50 3.75 -48.32
C SER A 35 -4.19 4.39 -49.53
N GLY A 36 -4.59 5.66 -49.44
CA GLY A 36 -5.10 6.44 -50.57
C GLY A 36 -5.19 7.92 -50.24
N LEU A 37 -4.09 8.65 -50.49
CA LEU A 37 -4.03 10.11 -50.54
C LEU A 37 -4.76 10.61 -51.80
N GLY A 38 -5.56 11.67 -51.65
CA GLY A 38 -6.15 12.42 -52.76
C GLY A 38 -6.69 13.76 -52.25
N GLN A 39 -5.89 14.82 -52.40
CA GLN A 39 -6.22 16.21 -52.09
C GLN A 39 -7.11 16.86 -53.17
N ARG A 40 -7.88 17.87 -52.74
CA ARG A 40 -8.08 19.25 -53.31
C ARG A 40 -9.55 19.68 -53.31
N THR A 41 -9.92 20.61 -52.41
CA THR A 41 -10.15 22.07 -52.62
C THR A 41 -11.39 22.38 -53.46
N ASP A 42 -12.37 23.09 -52.88
CA ASP A 42 -12.67 24.48 -53.28
C ASP A 42 -13.69 25.17 -52.37
N ARG A 43 -13.56 26.51 -52.34
CA ARG A 43 -14.23 27.49 -51.48
C ARG A 43 -15.46 28.12 -52.18
N HIS A 44 -16.23 28.86 -51.36
CA HIS A 44 -17.12 30.01 -51.67
C HIS A 44 -18.61 29.65 -51.89
N TRP A 45 -19.66 30.36 -51.41
CA TRP A 45 -19.84 31.67 -50.76
C TRP A 45 -21.33 31.85 -50.30
N PHE A 46 -21.57 32.66 -49.25
CA PHE A 46 -22.81 33.38 -48.81
C PHE A 46 -24.08 32.59 -48.40
N SER A 47 -24.73 32.86 -47.26
CA SER A 47 -25.31 34.16 -46.90
C SER A 47 -25.73 34.25 -45.41
N LEU A 48 -25.54 35.43 -44.81
CA LEU A 48 -26.14 35.87 -43.54
C LEU A 48 -27.66 35.88 -43.64
N HIS A 49 -28.37 35.43 -42.59
CA HIS A 49 -29.61 36.00 -42.00
C HIS A 49 -29.79 35.31 -40.62
N ALA A 50 -29.61 36.05 -39.52
CA ALA A 50 -30.64 36.37 -38.51
C ALA A 50 -31.13 35.18 -37.66
N VAL A 51 -31.36 35.21 -36.35
CA VAL A 51 -31.38 36.21 -35.28
C VAL A 51 -31.59 35.38 -34.00
N LEU A 52 -31.01 35.83 -32.88
CA LEU A 52 -31.30 35.48 -31.47
C LEU A 52 -31.97 34.12 -31.15
N VAL A 53 -31.24 33.24 -30.47
CA VAL A 53 -31.84 32.37 -29.44
C VAL A 53 -31.04 32.52 -28.14
N ALA A 54 -31.65 33.29 -27.24
CA ALA A 54 -31.54 33.31 -25.79
C ALA A 54 -30.25 32.76 -25.15
N LEU A 55 -29.47 33.68 -24.59
CA LEU A 55 -28.76 33.49 -23.33
C LEU A 55 -29.75 33.01 -22.26
N LEU A 56 -29.95 31.69 -22.18
CA LEU A 56 -30.30 31.05 -20.92
C LEU A 56 -29.02 31.03 -20.10
N ILE A 57 -28.80 32.12 -19.36
CA ILE A 57 -28.01 32.09 -18.15
C ILE A 57 -28.71 31.06 -17.26
N SER A 58 -28.28 29.81 -17.34
CA SER A 58 -28.45 28.89 -16.23
C SER A 58 -27.71 29.56 -15.07
N ALA A 59 -28.49 30.24 -14.23
CA ALA A 59 -28.13 30.44 -12.85
C ALA A 59 -27.93 29.04 -12.26
N LEU A 60 -26.71 28.51 -12.44
CA LEU A 60 -26.20 27.47 -11.58
C LEU A 60 -26.43 28.01 -10.17
N PRO A 61 -27.11 27.27 -9.28
CA PRO A 61 -27.13 27.67 -7.90
C PRO A 61 -25.66 27.82 -7.51
N THR A 62 -25.25 29.06 -7.22
CA THR A 62 -23.98 29.26 -6.55
C THR A 62 -24.04 28.38 -5.32
N ALA A 63 -22.99 27.58 -5.11
CA ALA A 63 -22.83 26.76 -3.91
C ALA A 63 -22.58 27.68 -2.68
N SER A 64 -23.45 28.66 -2.46
CA SER A 64 -23.33 29.70 -1.45
C SER A 64 -24.34 29.54 -0.31
N ASN A 65 -25.20 28.52 -0.36
CA ASN A 65 -26.15 28.21 0.71
C ASN A 65 -25.99 26.77 1.22
N ALA A 66 -24.76 26.23 1.22
CA ALA A 66 -24.46 25.17 2.15
C ALA A 66 -24.43 25.83 3.53
N THR A 67 -25.39 25.49 4.40
CA THR A 67 -25.23 25.73 5.84
C THR A 67 -23.83 25.24 6.20
N PRO A 68 -22.98 26.05 6.85
CA PRO A 68 -21.70 25.57 7.32
C PRO A 68 -21.98 24.29 8.10
N CYS A 69 -21.45 23.15 7.64
CA CYS A 69 -21.43 21.97 8.49
C CYS A 69 -20.77 22.46 9.79
N GLY A 70 -21.46 22.30 10.92
CA GLY A 70 -20.83 22.58 12.22
C GLY A 70 -19.51 21.83 12.30
N GLU A 71 -18.57 22.32 13.12
CA GLU A 71 -17.28 21.66 13.29
C GLU A 71 -17.49 20.15 13.52
N VAL A 72 -16.91 19.35 12.64
CA VAL A 72 -16.96 17.90 12.76
C VAL A 72 -16.12 17.52 13.97
N GLN A 73 -16.80 17.07 15.03
CA GLN A 73 -16.13 16.68 16.27
C GLN A 73 -15.07 15.61 16.02
N GLY A 74 -13.89 15.78 16.61
CA GLY A 74 -12.77 14.83 16.55
C GLY A 74 -11.84 14.99 15.35
N LEU A 75 -12.10 15.95 14.44
CA LEU A 75 -11.22 16.28 13.31
C LEU A 75 -10.50 17.63 13.47
N GLU A 76 -10.63 18.30 14.62
CA GLU A 76 -10.13 19.66 14.85
C GLU A 76 -8.62 19.75 14.62
N ASN A 77 -7.86 18.77 15.13
CA ASN A 77 -6.41 18.71 14.92
C ASN A 77 -6.03 18.51 13.45
N PHE A 78 -6.82 17.71 12.72
CA PHE A 78 -6.57 17.47 11.29
C PHE A 78 -6.91 18.70 10.45
N HIS A 79 -8.01 19.39 10.74
CA HIS A 79 -8.36 20.65 10.08
C HIS A 79 -7.31 21.73 10.35
N LYS A 80 -6.86 21.87 11.60
CA LYS A 80 -5.73 22.75 11.92
C LYS A 80 -4.46 22.38 11.16
N ALA A 81 -4.17 21.09 11.01
CA ALA A 81 -3.02 20.65 10.23
C ALA A 81 -3.13 21.01 8.73
N ILE A 82 -4.35 21.02 8.18
CA ILE A 82 -4.62 21.52 6.81
C ILE A 82 -4.38 23.03 6.76
N GLU A 83 -4.97 23.80 7.68
CA GLU A 83 -4.78 25.26 7.77
C GLU A 83 -3.30 25.65 7.87
N ASP A 84 -2.49 24.89 8.64
CA ASP A 84 -1.05 25.12 8.76
C ASP A 84 -0.31 24.90 7.43
N VAL A 85 -0.74 23.93 6.59
CA VAL A 85 -0.18 23.73 5.25
C VAL A 85 -0.56 24.89 4.34
N GLU A 86 -1.84 25.26 4.31
CA GLU A 86 -2.37 26.33 3.46
C GLU A 86 -1.76 27.69 3.82
N GLY A 87 -1.52 27.94 5.11
CA GLY A 87 -0.83 29.12 5.62
C GLY A 87 0.69 29.10 5.43
N GLY A 88 1.27 28.00 4.94
CA GLY A 88 2.71 27.88 4.71
C GLY A 88 3.57 27.87 5.97
N VAL A 89 2.97 27.64 7.14
CA VAL A 89 3.66 27.64 8.45
C VAL A 89 4.08 26.24 8.90
N ARG A 90 3.64 25.22 8.17
CA ARG A 90 3.99 23.83 8.47
C ARG A 90 5.42 23.51 8.07
N SER A 91 6.06 22.60 8.81
CA SER A 91 7.44 22.15 8.58
C SER A 91 7.56 20.67 8.24
N ARG A 92 6.45 19.93 8.27
CA ARG A 92 6.36 18.50 7.93
C ARG A 92 5.16 18.23 7.04
N PRO A 93 5.16 17.15 6.25
CA PRO A 93 4.00 16.78 5.44
C PRO A 93 2.72 16.65 6.25
N LEU A 94 1.59 17.01 5.63
CA LEU A 94 0.29 16.52 6.09
C LEU A 94 0.25 15.02 5.83
N THR A 95 0.01 14.22 6.87
CA THR A 95 0.17 12.76 6.79
C THR A 95 -1.12 12.05 7.15
N ILE A 96 -1.63 11.23 6.24
CA ILE A 96 -2.81 10.40 6.43
C ILE A 96 -2.41 8.93 6.41
N LEU A 97 -2.85 8.18 7.41
CA LEU A 97 -2.75 6.72 7.46
C LEU A 97 -4.14 6.11 7.30
N HIS A 98 -4.33 5.27 6.30
CA HIS A 98 -5.59 4.56 6.06
C HIS A 98 -5.37 3.05 6.19
N LEU A 99 -5.96 2.44 7.22
CA LEU A 99 -5.91 1.01 7.49
C LEU A 99 -7.26 0.39 7.16
N GLY A 100 -7.28 -0.80 6.55
CA GLY A 100 -8.56 -1.43 6.25
C GLY A 100 -8.49 -2.81 5.60
N ASP A 101 -9.57 -3.15 4.90
CA ASP A 101 -9.74 -4.43 4.23
C ASP A 101 -9.35 -4.41 2.74
N SER A 102 -9.97 -5.27 1.93
CA SER A 102 -9.80 -5.33 0.48
C SER A 102 -10.05 -4.02 -0.26
N HIS A 103 -11.00 -3.18 0.17
CA HIS A 103 -11.29 -1.91 -0.51
C HIS A 103 -10.11 -0.94 -0.44
N ILE A 104 -9.37 -1.01 0.67
CA ILE A 104 -8.14 -0.25 0.88
C ILE A 104 -6.96 -0.95 0.20
N ALA A 105 -6.92 -2.29 0.22
CA ALA A 105 -5.85 -3.09 -0.36
C ALA A 105 -5.73 -2.95 -1.89
N LEU A 106 -6.87 -2.82 -2.58
CA LEU A 106 -6.94 -2.70 -4.04
C LEU A 106 -6.49 -1.33 -4.56
N ASP A 107 -6.31 -0.35 -3.66
CA ASP A 107 -5.90 1.02 -3.93
C ASP A 107 -6.81 1.79 -4.90
N SER A 108 -7.96 1.26 -5.32
CA SER A 108 -8.85 1.94 -6.26
C SER A 108 -9.51 3.17 -5.63
N PHE A 109 -10.02 3.00 -4.41
CA PHE A 109 -10.62 4.07 -3.60
C PHE A 109 -9.56 5.04 -3.07
N THR A 110 -8.51 4.52 -2.43
CA THR A 110 -7.46 5.33 -1.81
C THR A 110 -6.60 6.08 -2.82
N ARG A 111 -6.41 5.56 -4.04
CA ARG A 111 -5.81 6.34 -5.14
C ARG A 111 -6.60 7.58 -5.47
N GLY A 112 -7.93 7.48 -5.57
CA GLY A 112 -8.78 8.62 -5.88
C GLY A 112 -8.71 9.72 -4.82
N LEU A 113 -8.58 9.34 -3.54
CA LEU A 113 -8.35 10.30 -2.46
C LEU A 113 -6.94 10.88 -2.55
N ARG A 114 -5.91 10.02 -2.56
CA ARG A 114 -4.51 10.42 -2.61
C ARG A 114 -4.21 11.37 -3.77
N ASN A 115 -4.71 11.10 -4.97
CA ASN A 115 -4.46 11.95 -6.13
C ASN A 115 -5.03 13.37 -5.94
N ARG A 116 -6.23 13.50 -5.37
CA ARG A 116 -6.81 14.82 -5.07
C ARG A 116 -5.99 15.59 -4.05
N TRP A 117 -5.61 14.95 -2.95
CA TRP A 117 -4.81 15.61 -1.91
C TRP A 117 -3.41 15.97 -2.41
N THR A 118 -2.77 15.09 -3.17
CA THR A 118 -1.46 15.34 -3.77
C THR A 118 -1.51 16.43 -4.84
N GLU A 119 -2.59 16.54 -5.60
CA GLU A 119 -2.80 17.64 -6.57
C GLU A 119 -2.93 18.99 -5.86
N THR A 120 -3.58 19.03 -4.70
CA THR A 120 -3.74 20.26 -3.91
C THR A 120 -2.47 20.65 -3.15
N PHE A 121 -1.86 19.71 -2.43
CA PHE A 121 -0.79 20.00 -1.47
C PHE A 121 0.61 19.61 -1.96
N GLY A 122 0.72 18.87 -3.06
CA GLY A 122 1.98 18.31 -3.54
C GLY A 122 2.30 16.94 -2.94
N ASN A 123 3.25 16.22 -3.55
CA ASN A 123 3.62 14.85 -3.17
C ASN A 123 4.76 14.85 -2.16
N ALA A 124 4.50 14.38 -0.93
CA ALA A 124 5.53 14.17 0.08
C ALA A 124 6.03 12.72 0.18
N GLY A 125 5.51 11.83 -0.67
CA GLY A 125 5.87 10.41 -0.70
C GLY A 125 4.76 9.49 -0.21
N ARG A 126 5.11 8.21 -0.05
CA ARG A 126 4.16 7.13 0.27
C ARG A 126 4.86 5.91 0.89
N GLY A 127 4.19 5.31 1.87
CA GLY A 127 4.51 3.98 2.41
C GLY A 127 3.89 2.84 1.60
N LEU A 128 4.63 1.73 1.46
CA LEU A 128 4.23 0.51 0.76
C LEU A 128 4.40 -0.73 1.65
N MET A 129 3.61 -1.76 1.33
CA MET A 129 3.79 -3.13 1.83
C MET A 129 5.18 -3.70 1.48
N PRO A 130 5.66 -4.77 2.15
CA PRO A 130 6.95 -5.36 1.83
C PRO A 130 6.85 -6.17 0.53
N GLY A 131 7.36 -5.59 -0.56
CA GLY A 131 7.45 -6.24 -1.87
C GLY A 131 6.08 -6.48 -2.47
N VAL A 132 5.80 -7.72 -2.87
CA VAL A 132 4.52 -8.15 -3.44
C VAL A 132 3.84 -9.10 -2.43
N PRO A 133 3.09 -8.57 -1.45
CA PRO A 133 2.55 -9.35 -0.32
C PRO A 133 1.45 -10.34 -0.73
N PHE A 134 0.73 -10.04 -1.81
CA PHE A 134 -0.36 -10.87 -2.33
C PHE A 134 -0.52 -10.67 -3.84
N ARG A 135 -1.19 -11.62 -4.49
CA ARG A 135 -1.46 -11.57 -5.93
C ARG A 135 -2.28 -10.32 -6.27
N TYR A 136 -1.85 -9.59 -7.30
CA TYR A 136 -2.46 -8.34 -7.77
C TYR A 136 -2.23 -7.10 -6.89
N TYR A 137 -1.32 -7.16 -5.92
CA TYR A 137 -0.84 -5.93 -5.28
C TYR A 137 -0.14 -5.03 -6.32
N ALA A 138 -0.77 -3.90 -6.62
CA ALA A 138 -0.35 -2.96 -7.66
C ALA A 138 -0.56 -1.51 -7.17
N PRO A 139 0.27 -1.02 -6.23
CA PRO A 139 0.14 0.34 -5.72
C PRO A 139 0.39 1.37 -6.81
N ASP A 140 -0.54 2.31 -6.95
CA ASP A 140 -0.47 3.37 -7.98
C ASP A 140 0.81 4.22 -7.85
N GLY A 141 1.43 4.53 -8.98
CA GLY A 141 2.71 5.25 -9.05
C GLY A 141 3.96 4.40 -8.83
N PHE A 142 3.81 3.08 -8.62
CA PHE A 142 4.93 2.16 -8.38
C PHE A 142 4.84 0.90 -9.23
N LYS A 143 5.99 0.45 -9.72
CA LYS A 143 6.17 -0.89 -10.31
C LYS A 143 7.04 -1.71 -9.38
N LEU A 144 6.60 -2.92 -9.07
CA LEU A 144 7.24 -3.78 -8.08
C LEU A 144 7.86 -5.00 -8.74
N GLU A 145 8.96 -5.45 -8.15
CA GLU A 145 9.66 -6.68 -8.51
C GLU A 145 9.96 -7.47 -7.24
N MET A 146 9.71 -8.78 -7.26
CA MET A 146 10.10 -9.67 -6.18
C MET A 146 10.53 -11.01 -6.78
N ARG A 147 11.81 -11.33 -6.64
CA ARG A 147 12.44 -12.54 -7.20
C ARG A 147 13.30 -13.25 -6.17
N GLY A 148 13.61 -14.52 -6.44
CA GLY A 148 14.31 -15.39 -5.51
C GLY A 148 13.39 -15.85 -4.37
N ASN A 149 13.98 -16.48 -3.37
CA ASN A 149 13.20 -17.08 -2.30
C ASN A 149 12.85 -16.04 -1.22
N TRP A 150 11.59 -15.58 -1.21
CA TRP A 150 11.02 -14.77 -0.14
C TRP A 150 9.82 -15.51 0.48
N ASP A 151 9.86 -15.69 1.80
CA ASP A 151 8.72 -16.13 2.58
C ASP A 151 7.85 -14.93 2.96
N VAL A 152 6.61 -14.90 2.50
CA VAL A 152 5.67 -13.81 2.78
C VAL A 152 4.58 -14.32 3.72
N ALA A 153 4.58 -13.80 4.95
CA ALA A 153 3.57 -14.08 5.95
C ALA A 153 2.55 -12.93 6.04
N SER A 154 1.30 -13.27 6.34
CA SER A 154 0.20 -12.32 6.57
C SER A 154 -0.40 -12.52 7.95
N SER A 155 -0.84 -11.42 8.56
CA SER A 155 -1.64 -11.41 9.79
C SER A 155 -3.08 -11.89 9.61
N LEU A 156 -3.50 -12.28 8.39
CA LEU A 156 -4.89 -12.67 8.09
C LEU A 156 -5.31 -14.02 8.69
N ALA A 157 -4.40 -15.01 8.77
CA ALA A 157 -4.72 -16.33 9.32
C ALA A 157 -4.95 -16.25 10.83
N ALA A 158 -5.94 -16.98 11.35
CA ALA A 158 -6.33 -16.89 12.77
C ALA A 158 -5.19 -17.31 13.73
N ASP A 159 -4.35 -18.24 13.28
CA ASP A 159 -3.15 -18.73 13.98
C ASP A 159 -1.87 -18.00 13.55
N ALA A 160 -1.97 -16.92 12.76
CA ALA A 160 -0.81 -16.14 12.35
C ALA A 160 -0.08 -15.60 13.58
N SER A 161 1.19 -15.98 13.69
CA SER A 161 2.09 -15.52 14.73
C SER A 161 3.39 -15.03 14.10
N GLY A 162 3.90 -13.92 14.62
CA GLY A 162 5.13 -13.30 14.12
C GLY A 162 5.01 -11.79 14.15
N PRO A 163 6.11 -11.06 13.99
CA PRO A 163 6.05 -9.62 14.05
C PRO A 163 5.37 -9.09 12.78
N PHE A 164 4.15 -8.60 12.93
CA PHE A 164 3.44 -7.84 11.91
C PHE A 164 3.36 -6.38 12.35
N GLY A 165 3.73 -5.48 11.45
CA GLY A 165 3.49 -4.04 11.61
C GLY A 165 2.12 -3.62 11.08
N ILE A 166 1.91 -2.31 10.94
CA ILE A 166 0.67 -1.71 10.40
C ILE A 166 0.33 -2.16 8.98
N GLN A 167 1.31 -2.71 8.25
CA GLN A 167 1.12 -3.31 6.93
C GLN A 167 0.37 -4.65 7.00
N GLY A 168 0.44 -5.36 8.14
CA GLY A 168 -0.17 -6.68 8.30
C GLY A 168 0.54 -7.81 7.54
N PHE A 169 1.73 -7.56 6.98
CA PHE A 169 2.56 -8.52 6.26
C PHE A 169 4.03 -8.46 6.70
N ARG A 170 4.76 -9.56 6.47
CA ARG A 170 6.21 -9.68 6.67
C ARG A 170 6.82 -10.48 5.53
N ALA A 171 7.82 -9.94 4.85
CA ALA A 171 8.62 -10.66 3.88
C ALA A 171 9.98 -11.05 4.47
N SER A 172 10.33 -12.33 4.46
CA SER A 172 11.56 -12.86 5.04
C SER A 172 12.42 -13.59 4.02
N SER A 173 13.74 -13.46 4.13
CA SER A 173 14.67 -14.21 3.29
C SER A 173 16.09 -14.20 3.85
N ALA A 174 16.82 -15.30 3.63
CA ALA A 174 18.29 -15.37 3.74
C ALA A 174 18.96 -15.60 2.37
N ASP A 175 18.19 -15.67 1.29
CA ASP A 175 18.70 -15.92 -0.06
C ASP A 175 19.38 -14.66 -0.61
N LYS A 176 20.70 -14.72 -0.77
CA LYS A 176 21.52 -13.61 -1.27
C LYS A 176 21.26 -13.27 -2.74
N ASN A 177 20.57 -14.14 -3.47
CA ASN A 177 20.15 -13.90 -4.85
C ASN A 177 18.72 -13.34 -4.94
N ALA A 178 18.00 -13.28 -3.81
CA ALA A 178 16.67 -12.71 -3.76
C ALA A 178 16.73 -11.18 -3.90
N VAL A 179 15.74 -10.63 -4.61
CA VAL A 179 15.65 -9.19 -4.89
C VAL A 179 14.22 -8.74 -4.63
N MET A 180 14.09 -7.62 -3.95
CA MET A 180 12.86 -6.84 -3.85
C MET A 180 13.13 -5.46 -4.48
N GLY A 181 12.50 -5.19 -5.62
CA GLY A 181 12.72 -3.99 -6.42
C GLY A 181 11.48 -3.11 -6.47
N VAL A 182 11.70 -1.79 -6.48
CA VAL A 182 10.68 -0.77 -6.63
C VAL A 182 11.14 0.24 -7.65
N HIS A 183 10.31 0.50 -8.65
CA HIS A 183 10.42 1.66 -9.53
C HIS A 183 9.29 2.63 -9.20
N SER A 184 9.62 3.83 -8.74
CA SER A 184 8.71 4.93 -8.44
C SER A 184 8.59 5.86 -9.64
N GLU A 185 7.37 6.28 -9.98
CA GLU A 185 7.13 7.31 -11.00
C GLU A 185 7.62 8.69 -10.54
N SER A 186 7.48 8.98 -9.25
CA SER A 186 8.03 10.20 -8.63
C SER A 186 9.45 10.00 -8.14
N ALA A 187 10.26 11.07 -8.17
CA ALA A 187 11.62 11.03 -7.66
C ALA A 187 11.65 10.81 -6.14
N VAL A 188 12.51 9.89 -5.69
CA VAL A 188 12.68 9.52 -4.28
C VAL A 188 13.93 10.19 -3.71
N SER A 189 13.73 11.02 -2.70
CA SER A 189 14.77 11.75 -1.97
C SER A 189 15.23 11.03 -0.70
N ARG A 190 14.43 10.09 -0.19
CA ARG A 190 14.78 9.27 0.98
C ARG A 190 13.96 7.98 0.98
N VAL A 191 14.60 6.90 1.39
CA VAL A 191 13.96 5.60 1.62
C VAL A 191 14.05 5.29 3.12
N VAL A 192 12.95 4.86 3.71
CA VAL A 192 12.93 4.29 5.07
C VAL A 192 12.41 2.86 5.00
N ILE A 193 13.20 1.90 5.45
CA ILE A 193 12.82 0.48 5.46
C ILE A 193 12.52 0.08 6.89
N ASP A 194 11.31 -0.40 7.13
CA ASP A 194 10.90 -0.99 8.40
C ASP A 194 11.26 -2.47 8.39
N VAL A 195 12.13 -2.89 9.31
CA VAL A 195 12.52 -4.28 9.48
C VAL A 195 12.34 -4.72 10.93
N TYR A 196 12.02 -6.00 11.15
CA TYR A 196 12.05 -6.59 12.47
C TYR A 196 13.40 -7.25 12.71
N GLY A 197 14.20 -6.68 13.60
CA GLY A 197 15.53 -7.18 13.93
C GLY A 197 15.51 -8.18 15.06
N THR A 198 16.44 -9.14 15.04
CA THR A 198 16.68 -10.15 16.09
C THR A 198 18.18 -10.36 16.28
N PRO A 199 18.61 -11.12 17.32
CA PRO A 199 20.01 -11.50 17.50
C PRO A 199 20.56 -12.43 16.42
N HIS A 200 19.72 -12.90 15.51
CA HIS A 200 20.14 -13.78 14.40
C HIS A 200 19.91 -13.14 13.03
N SER A 201 19.34 -11.93 12.99
CA SER A 201 19.05 -11.26 11.72
C SER A 201 20.33 -10.91 10.96
N GLY A 202 20.22 -10.99 9.64
CA GLY A 202 21.31 -10.71 8.72
C GLY A 202 21.51 -9.21 8.46
N ALA A 203 21.65 -8.87 7.19
CA ALA A 203 21.80 -7.52 6.70
C ALA A 203 21.04 -7.36 5.38
N LEU A 204 20.77 -6.13 5.00
CA LEU A 204 20.20 -5.76 3.72
C LEU A 204 21.26 -5.04 2.89
N LEU A 205 21.31 -5.34 1.59
CA LEU A 205 21.99 -4.49 0.61
C LEU A 205 20.93 -3.60 -0.04
N LEU A 206 21.03 -2.29 0.16
CA LEU A 206 20.18 -1.29 -0.46
C LEU A 206 20.90 -0.64 -1.64
N LYS A 207 20.33 -0.79 -2.84
CA LYS A 207 20.80 -0.12 -4.06
C LYS A 207 19.83 0.98 -4.46
N LEU A 208 20.37 2.18 -4.67
CA LEU A 208 19.63 3.38 -5.06
C LEU A 208 20.09 3.81 -6.46
N GLY A 209 19.25 3.56 -7.47
CA GLY A 209 19.61 3.74 -8.88
C GLY A 209 20.90 3.01 -9.25
N ASN A 210 21.87 3.75 -9.78
CA ASN A 210 23.16 3.23 -10.21
C ASN A 210 24.25 3.27 -9.13
N ALA A 211 23.94 3.75 -7.93
CA ALA A 211 24.91 3.81 -6.84
C ALA A 211 25.37 2.42 -6.39
N ALA A 212 26.53 2.37 -5.72
CA ALA A 212 26.98 1.18 -5.01
C ALA A 212 25.98 0.80 -3.91
N SER A 213 25.81 -0.50 -3.66
CA SER A 213 24.90 -0.97 -2.63
C SER A 213 25.41 -0.62 -1.22
N LEU A 214 24.53 -0.10 -0.39
CA LEU A 214 24.78 0.15 1.03
C LEU A 214 24.41 -1.09 1.83
N LYS A 215 25.33 -1.55 2.69
CA LYS A 215 25.05 -2.66 3.61
C LYS A 215 24.47 -2.13 4.91
N LEU A 216 23.25 -2.54 5.23
CA LEU A 216 22.48 -2.12 6.39
C LEU A 216 22.28 -3.31 7.32
N SER A 217 22.79 -3.22 8.56
CA SER A 217 22.55 -4.28 9.54
C SER A 217 21.08 -4.32 9.95
N THR A 218 20.52 -5.53 10.08
CA THR A 218 19.16 -5.73 10.64
C THR A 218 19.20 -6.44 11.99
N ARG A 219 20.39 -6.64 12.56
CA ARG A 219 20.59 -7.27 13.88
C ARG A 219 20.15 -6.35 15.01
N ARG A 220 19.51 -6.93 16.02
CA ARG A 220 19.17 -6.28 17.29
C ARG A 220 19.31 -7.28 18.44
N ASP A 221 19.90 -6.88 19.57
CA ASP A 221 20.08 -7.81 20.71
C ASP A 221 18.75 -8.17 21.38
N VAL A 222 17.78 -7.27 21.34
CA VAL A 222 16.40 -7.52 21.76
C VAL A 222 15.51 -7.42 20.51
N PRO A 223 14.69 -8.44 20.20
CA PRO A 223 13.82 -8.40 19.04
C PRO A 223 12.94 -7.14 18.97
N GLY A 224 12.77 -6.57 17.79
CA GLY A 224 11.92 -5.39 17.59
C GLY A 224 12.18 -4.62 16.30
N LEU A 225 11.37 -3.58 16.06
CA LEU A 225 11.48 -2.72 14.89
C LEU A 225 12.85 -2.02 14.79
N ILE A 226 13.40 -1.96 13.59
CA ILE A 226 14.49 -1.06 13.18
C ILE A 226 13.99 -0.28 11.96
N GLN A 227 14.18 1.04 11.97
CA GLN A 227 13.87 1.89 10.82
C GLN A 227 15.16 2.36 10.16
N LEU A 228 15.45 1.79 8.98
CA LEU A 228 16.66 2.10 8.23
C LEU A 228 16.38 3.28 7.28
N SER A 229 16.81 4.48 7.67
CA SER A 229 16.59 5.70 6.90
C SER A 229 17.81 6.08 6.07
N VAL A 230 17.67 6.12 4.75
CA VAL A 230 18.77 6.38 3.82
C VAL A 230 18.38 7.51 2.84
N PRO A 231 19.15 8.61 2.77
CA PRO A 231 18.92 9.65 1.78
C PRO A 231 19.21 9.12 0.36
N ALA A 232 18.47 9.62 -0.61
CA ALA A 232 18.60 9.25 -2.01
C ALA A 232 18.68 10.50 -2.88
N ALA A 233 19.49 10.46 -3.93
CA ALA A 233 19.67 11.59 -4.85
C ALA A 233 18.56 11.63 -5.91
N ASN A 234 17.30 11.76 -5.47
CA ASN A 234 16.13 11.84 -6.35
C ASN A 234 16.06 10.67 -7.35
N VAL A 235 16.21 9.43 -6.85
CA VAL A 235 16.24 8.22 -7.67
C VAL A 235 14.83 7.70 -7.96
N HIS A 236 14.68 6.95 -9.04
CA HIS A 236 13.42 6.27 -9.35
C HIS A 236 13.45 4.77 -9.04
N GLU A 237 14.64 4.17 -9.02
CA GLU A 237 14.81 2.73 -8.80
C GLU A 237 15.47 2.45 -7.46
N VAL A 238 14.87 1.55 -6.69
CA VAL A 238 15.36 1.10 -5.39
C VAL A 238 15.31 -0.43 -5.35
N ARG A 239 16.38 -1.08 -4.91
CA ARG A 239 16.42 -2.54 -4.72
C ARG A 239 16.95 -2.91 -3.35
N LEU A 240 16.33 -3.91 -2.72
CA LEU A 240 16.84 -4.61 -1.55
C LEU A 240 17.21 -6.04 -1.90
N MET A 241 18.34 -6.48 -1.36
CA MET A 241 18.79 -7.87 -1.42
C MET A 241 19.21 -8.32 -0.02
N PRO A 242 18.83 -9.53 0.44
CA PRO A 242 19.36 -10.10 1.67
C PRO A 242 20.88 -10.28 1.61
N ALA A 243 21.54 -10.12 2.74
CA ALA A 243 22.97 -10.31 2.90
C ALA A 243 23.32 -10.78 4.32
N GLY A 244 24.57 -11.20 4.52
CA GLY A 244 25.01 -11.78 5.79
C GLY A 244 24.65 -13.27 5.91
N THR A 245 24.43 -13.73 7.14
CA THR A 245 24.30 -15.16 7.47
C THR A 245 22.95 -15.53 8.10
N GLY A 246 22.03 -14.58 8.25
CA GLY A 246 20.70 -14.82 8.83
C GLY A 246 19.59 -14.14 8.05
N ASP A 247 18.35 -14.47 8.39
CA ASP A 247 17.18 -13.90 7.74
C ASP A 247 17.05 -12.40 7.96
N VAL A 248 16.53 -11.72 6.96
CA VAL A 248 15.97 -10.37 7.11
C VAL A 248 14.46 -10.48 7.19
N HIS A 249 13.81 -9.64 8.00
CA HIS A 249 12.36 -9.59 8.12
C HIS A 249 11.89 -8.18 7.78
N VAL A 250 11.38 -7.98 6.57
CA VAL A 250 10.95 -6.67 6.08
C VAL A 250 9.45 -6.52 6.29
N LEU A 251 9.06 -5.42 6.93
CA LEU A 251 7.67 -5.11 7.29
C LEU A 251 7.03 -4.08 6.36
N GLY A 252 7.84 -3.18 5.78
CA GLY A 252 7.34 -2.11 4.93
C GLY A 252 8.46 -1.16 4.50
N TRP A 253 8.14 -0.31 3.52
CA TRP A 253 9.09 0.66 2.98
C TRP A 253 8.38 1.99 2.79
N ASN A 254 9.09 3.09 2.97
CA ASN A 254 8.57 4.44 2.83
C ASN A 254 9.45 5.20 1.85
N PHE A 255 8.85 5.75 0.79
CA PHE A 255 9.53 6.51 -0.25
C PHE A 255 9.12 7.96 -0.11
N LEU A 256 10.06 8.84 0.23
CA LEU A 256 9.80 10.26 0.47
C LEU A 256 10.31 11.11 -0.69
N SER A 257 9.53 12.12 -1.07
CA SER A 257 9.92 13.08 -2.11
C SER A 257 10.55 14.34 -1.51
N SER A 258 11.36 15.04 -2.29
CA SER A 258 11.97 16.31 -1.88
C SER A 258 10.96 17.44 -2.06
N GLY A 259 10.83 18.33 -1.06
CA GLY A 259 9.96 19.52 -1.17
C GLY A 259 9.41 20.03 0.16
N SER A 260 9.01 21.30 0.18
CA SER A 260 8.19 21.94 1.22
C SER A 260 6.89 21.16 1.45
N PRO A 261 6.28 21.23 2.64
CA PRO A 261 5.48 20.12 3.17
C PRO A 261 4.28 19.84 2.26
N GLY A 262 4.36 18.72 1.54
CA GLY A 262 3.26 18.20 0.75
C GLY A 262 2.34 17.30 1.56
N MET A 263 1.53 16.52 0.85
CA MET A 263 0.72 15.44 1.42
C MET A 263 1.43 14.09 1.30
N ARG A 264 1.37 13.31 2.37
CA ARG A 264 1.68 11.88 2.39
C ARG A 264 0.40 11.11 2.73
N TYR A 265 0.02 10.17 1.86
CA TYR A 265 -1.14 9.30 2.08
C TYR A 265 -0.70 7.83 2.01
N ASP A 266 -0.66 7.19 3.16
CA ASP A 266 -0.31 5.79 3.31
C ASP A 266 -1.59 4.96 3.45
N SER A 267 -1.71 3.90 2.66
CA SER A 267 -2.90 3.04 2.61
C SER A 267 -2.49 1.58 2.73
N PHE A 268 -2.86 0.93 3.83
CA PHE A 268 -2.56 -0.48 4.08
C PHE A 268 -3.85 -1.26 4.30
N GLY A 269 -4.24 -2.03 3.28
CA GLY A 269 -5.36 -2.93 3.36
C GLY A 269 -4.93 -4.40 3.32
N VAL A 270 -5.67 -5.25 4.02
CA VAL A 270 -5.53 -6.70 3.95
C VAL A 270 -6.81 -7.30 3.39
N VAL A 271 -6.71 -8.01 2.26
CA VAL A 271 -7.88 -8.62 1.60
C VAL A 271 -8.60 -9.57 2.55
N ALA A 272 -9.93 -9.47 2.59
CA ALA A 272 -10.82 -10.25 3.47
C ALA A 272 -10.62 -10.05 4.98
N ALA A 273 -9.88 -9.01 5.40
CA ALA A 273 -9.68 -8.73 6.81
C ALA A 273 -10.91 -8.14 7.49
N THR A 274 -11.07 -8.51 8.75
CA THR A 274 -11.82 -7.76 9.75
C THR A 274 -10.85 -6.95 10.61
N ALA A 275 -11.33 -5.97 11.39
CA ALA A 275 -10.55 -5.21 12.36
C ALA A 275 -9.80 -6.12 13.36
N ASN A 276 -10.24 -7.38 13.54
CA ASN A 276 -9.60 -8.34 14.43
C ASN A 276 -8.19 -8.75 13.95
N ILE A 277 -7.77 -8.42 12.72
CA ILE A 277 -6.35 -8.55 12.31
C ILE A 277 -5.40 -7.77 13.22
N THR A 278 -5.86 -6.65 13.80
CA THR A 278 -5.03 -5.77 14.63
C THR A 278 -4.55 -6.45 15.91
N ARG A 279 -5.32 -7.39 16.46
CA ARG A 279 -4.92 -8.22 17.62
C ARG A 279 -3.71 -9.13 17.34
N ARG A 280 -3.40 -9.38 16.07
CA ARG A 280 -2.26 -10.20 15.64
C ARG A 280 -1.04 -9.36 15.31
N TRP A 281 -1.13 -8.05 15.39
CA TRP A 281 0.01 -7.17 15.14
C TRP A 281 0.90 -7.05 16.38
N ASP A 282 2.19 -6.85 16.16
CA ASP A 282 3.14 -6.62 17.23
C ASP A 282 2.95 -5.19 17.75
N ARG A 283 2.36 -5.05 18.95
CA ARG A 283 1.97 -3.76 19.52
C ARG A 283 3.14 -2.76 19.60
N GLN A 284 4.34 -3.22 19.95
CA GLN A 284 5.51 -2.34 20.02
C GLN A 284 5.94 -1.82 18.65
N THR A 285 5.91 -2.69 17.64
CA THR A 285 6.19 -2.34 16.25
C THR A 285 5.15 -1.36 15.71
N VAL A 286 3.86 -1.64 15.90
CA VAL A 286 2.77 -0.76 15.47
C VAL A 286 2.89 0.62 16.12
N HIS A 287 3.07 0.66 17.44
CA HIS A 287 3.25 1.91 18.18
C HIS A 287 4.44 2.70 17.65
N ALA A 288 5.59 2.05 17.44
CA ALA A 288 6.78 2.70 16.91
C ALA A 288 6.60 3.21 15.46
N GLN A 289 5.93 2.44 14.59
CA GLN A 289 5.64 2.87 13.21
C GLN A 289 4.71 4.08 13.18
N ILE A 290 3.62 4.05 13.93
CA ILE A 290 2.65 5.16 13.99
C ILE A 290 3.31 6.40 14.60
N GLY A 291 4.03 6.24 15.72
CA GLY A 291 4.73 7.35 16.38
C GLY A 291 5.84 7.98 15.53
N ALA A 292 6.53 7.18 14.70
CA ALA A 292 7.51 7.68 13.74
C ALA A 292 6.84 8.38 12.53
N MET A 293 5.69 7.87 12.08
CA MET A 293 4.92 8.44 10.98
C MET A 293 4.30 9.79 11.36
N LYS A 294 3.87 9.95 12.62
CA LYS A 294 3.16 11.13 13.13
C LYS A 294 1.98 11.53 12.25
N PRO A 295 1.01 10.62 12.02
CA PRO A 295 -0.15 10.92 11.19
C PRO A 295 -0.97 12.07 11.80
N ASP A 296 -1.53 12.91 10.95
CA ASP A 296 -2.50 13.95 11.32
C ASP A 296 -3.94 13.37 11.31
N LEU A 297 -4.16 12.35 10.49
CA LEU A 297 -5.40 11.59 10.42
C LEU A 297 -5.11 10.09 10.28
N VAL A 298 -5.79 9.28 11.08
CA VAL A 298 -5.88 7.83 10.89
C VAL A 298 -7.31 7.46 10.50
N ILE A 299 -7.46 6.78 9.38
CA ILE A 299 -8.76 6.29 8.87
C ILE A 299 -8.80 4.77 9.04
N LEU A 300 -9.84 4.27 9.70
CA LEU A 300 -10.10 2.83 9.85
C LEU A 300 -11.27 2.43 8.94
N GLY A 301 -10.96 1.75 7.84
CA GLY A 301 -11.90 1.24 6.84
C GLY A 301 -12.07 -0.27 6.93
N PHE A 302 -12.73 -0.72 8.00
CA PHE A 302 -13.15 -2.11 8.22
C PHE A 302 -14.69 -2.18 8.31
N GLY A 303 -15.25 -3.37 8.43
CA GLY A 303 -16.68 -3.56 8.69
C GLY A 303 -17.41 -4.36 7.61
N THR A 304 -16.95 -4.33 6.34
CA THR A 304 -17.61 -5.07 5.26
C THR A 304 -17.57 -6.57 5.55
N ASN A 305 -16.41 -7.11 5.96
CA ASN A 305 -16.27 -8.54 6.28
C ASN A 305 -16.96 -8.93 7.59
N GLU A 306 -16.96 -8.04 8.59
CA GLU A 306 -17.71 -8.21 9.82
C GLU A 306 -19.21 -8.29 9.56
N GLY A 307 -19.74 -7.51 8.62
CA GLY A 307 -21.15 -7.49 8.24
C GLY A 307 -21.67 -8.82 7.67
N PHE A 308 -20.80 -9.70 7.19
CA PHE A 308 -21.18 -11.05 6.76
C PHE A 308 -21.27 -12.07 7.91
N ASN A 309 -20.93 -11.70 9.14
CA ASN A 309 -21.07 -12.55 10.31
C ASN A 309 -22.44 -12.34 10.98
N ASN A 310 -23.38 -13.25 10.72
CA ASN A 310 -24.72 -13.22 11.34
C ASN A 310 -24.71 -13.34 12.88
N GLY A 311 -23.61 -13.81 13.47
CA GLY A 311 -23.41 -13.89 14.91
C GLY A 311 -22.42 -12.85 15.44
N LEU A 312 -22.26 -11.71 14.74
CA LEU A 312 -21.37 -10.65 15.18
C LEU A 312 -21.82 -10.09 16.52
N ASP A 313 -20.95 -10.21 17.52
CA ASP A 313 -21.10 -9.49 18.78
C ASP A 313 -20.66 -8.03 18.57
N LEU A 314 -21.66 -7.13 18.55
CA LEU A 314 -21.44 -5.71 18.31
C LEU A 314 -20.69 -5.02 19.46
N GLU A 315 -20.84 -5.51 20.69
CA GLU A 315 -20.15 -4.91 21.83
C GLU A 315 -18.67 -5.33 21.83
N ALA A 316 -18.40 -6.62 21.58
CA ALA A 316 -17.03 -7.09 21.40
C ALA A 316 -16.33 -6.41 20.21
N TYR A 317 -17.07 -6.12 19.12
CA TYR A 317 -16.55 -5.34 18.00
C TYR A 317 -16.26 -3.88 18.39
N ARG A 318 -17.16 -3.23 19.14
CA ARG A 318 -16.95 -1.87 19.65
C ARG A 318 -15.70 -1.80 20.53
N GLU A 319 -15.54 -2.75 21.45
CA GLU A 319 -14.36 -2.84 22.33
C GLU A 319 -13.08 -3.04 21.54
N LEU A 320 -13.09 -3.94 20.56
CA LEU A 320 -11.96 -4.18 19.66
C LEU A 320 -11.55 -2.90 18.92
N ALA A 321 -12.50 -2.23 18.26
CA ALA A 321 -12.23 -1.02 17.50
C ALA A 321 -11.76 0.13 18.40
N SER A 322 -12.38 0.28 19.58
CA SER A 322 -12.05 1.33 20.55
C SER A 322 -10.69 1.10 21.21
N SER A 323 -10.34 -0.16 21.50
CA SER A 323 -9.01 -0.53 22.01
C SER A 323 -7.93 -0.18 21.00
N PHE A 324 -8.13 -0.52 19.72
CA PHE A 324 -7.15 -0.20 18.69
C PHE A 324 -7.06 1.32 18.42
N ALA A 325 -8.18 2.04 18.44
CA ALA A 325 -8.16 3.51 18.39
C ALA A 325 -7.40 4.12 19.58
N GLY A 326 -7.54 3.53 20.78
CA GLY A 326 -6.74 3.88 21.96
C GLY A 326 -5.24 3.68 21.74
N GLU A 327 -4.83 2.52 21.20
CA GLU A 327 -3.42 2.26 20.85
C GLU A 327 -2.87 3.25 19.82
N ILE A 328 -3.68 3.64 18.82
CA ILE A 328 -3.32 4.68 17.86
C ILE A 328 -3.11 6.03 18.57
N LYS A 329 -4.01 6.40 19.49
CA LYS A 329 -3.89 7.64 20.27
C LYS A 329 -2.69 7.64 21.21
N GLU A 330 -2.32 6.50 21.79
CA GLU A 330 -1.09 6.37 22.58
C GLU A 330 0.15 6.65 21.70
N ALA A 331 0.17 6.11 20.48
CA ALA A 331 1.30 6.28 19.55
C ALA A 331 1.36 7.65 18.86
N ALA A 332 0.20 8.26 18.60
CA ALA A 332 0.06 9.57 17.96
C ALA A 332 -1.07 10.39 18.63
N PRO A 333 -0.78 11.05 19.76
CA PRO A 333 -1.79 11.78 20.56
C PRO A 333 -2.54 12.85 19.77
N ASP A 334 -1.83 13.53 18.87
CA ASP A 334 -2.35 14.64 18.07
C ASP A 334 -3.17 14.18 16.84
N ALA A 335 -3.10 12.89 16.46
CA ALA A 335 -3.79 12.37 15.30
C ALA A 335 -5.31 12.42 15.49
N SER A 336 -6.04 12.94 14.51
CA SER A 336 -7.49 12.72 14.44
C SER A 336 -7.77 11.28 13.99
N ILE A 337 -8.90 10.71 14.39
CA ILE A 337 -9.29 9.35 13.99
C ILE A 337 -10.66 9.40 13.32
N ALA A 338 -10.76 8.82 12.13
CA ALA A 338 -12.02 8.64 11.42
C ALA A 338 -12.32 7.15 11.25
N LEU A 339 -13.57 6.76 11.52
CA LEU A 339 -14.10 5.45 11.18
C LEU A 339 -14.86 5.57 9.87
N LEU A 340 -14.45 4.80 8.85
CA LEU A 340 -15.16 4.73 7.59
C LEU A 340 -16.17 3.60 7.67
N GLY A 341 -17.46 3.92 7.46
CA GLY A 341 -18.51 2.91 7.42
C GLY A 341 -18.27 1.85 6.34
N PRO A 342 -18.82 0.64 6.51
CA PRO A 342 -18.60 -0.46 5.57
C PRO A 342 -19.11 -0.11 4.16
N PHE A 343 -18.39 -0.63 3.15
CA PHE A 343 -18.73 -0.51 1.73
C PHE A 343 -19.73 -1.56 1.27
#